data_AF-A0A2D5T2J9-F1
#
_entry.id   AF-A0A2D5T2J9-F1
#
_cell.length_a   1.000
_cell.length_b   1.000
_cell.length_c   1.000
_cell.angle_alpha   90.00
_cell.angle_beta   90.00
_cell.angle_gamma   90.00
#
_symmetry.space_group_name_H-M   'P 1'
#
loop_
_entity.id
_entity.type
_entity.pdbx_description
1 polymer ?
#
loop_
_entity_poly.entity_id
_entity_poly.type
_entity_poly.pdbx_seq_one_letter_code
_entity_poly.pdbx_strand_id
1 'polypeptide(L)'
;MVKLSLLSAQFYKPPETGPYITTENIKALSVLNSHTNFSIFKATTLFKYHFAFLVFLSCITSAFSASANILISPTRVAFEDRQRAERLIVVNNSDKVQSYRLSWQERAALPEGGYKNLEGTHDKSLSAMVRMSPSQIRLAPGQKQIIKLSVRRTKALAPGEYRSHLLLSALPDEKGTTAAKGINIDIQVNYSLPIILRVERETPVVSLTGLDLKRAEESDTLQISMAKQGQFSSFGRVEAFFTANGKAEKQRIGIIENYSIHSELENAVLPMTLLDGYRLSGSGKLTLKYSGQKEYQEEVFFEEQIDIN
;
A
#
# COMPACT_ATOMS: atom_id res chain seq x y z
N MET A 1 -62.09 -4.40 9.09
CA MET A 1 -61.34 -5.56 9.62
C MET A 1 -61.34 -6.62 8.52
N VAL A 2 -60.15 -7.13 8.17
CA VAL A 2 -59.85 -8.30 7.30
C VAL A 2 -59.82 -8.14 5.76
N LYS A 3 -58.58 -8.32 5.25
CA LYS A 3 -58.01 -8.95 4.03
C LYS A 3 -58.77 -8.95 2.69
N LEU A 4 -58.17 -8.54 1.55
CA LEU A 4 -56.98 -8.97 0.79
C LEU A 4 -57.32 -9.97 -0.36
N SER A 5 -56.97 -9.54 -1.57
CA SER A 5 -56.29 -10.31 -2.64
C SER A 5 -57.06 -10.68 -3.93
N LEU A 6 -56.39 -10.28 -5.03
CA LEU A 6 -56.14 -10.97 -6.30
C LEU A 6 -57.29 -11.21 -7.28
N LEU A 7 -57.09 -10.78 -8.53
CA LEU A 7 -57.07 -11.69 -9.69
C LEU A 7 -56.37 -11.05 -10.90
N SER A 8 -55.52 -11.82 -11.56
CA SER A 8 -54.79 -11.46 -12.78
C SER A 8 -55.22 -12.33 -13.96
N ALA A 9 -55.30 -11.67 -15.13
CA ALA A 9 -55.02 -12.13 -16.49
C ALA A 9 -55.83 -13.28 -17.14
N GLN A 10 -56.40 -12.98 -18.32
CA GLN A 10 -56.41 -13.89 -19.46
C GLN A 10 -56.57 -13.13 -20.81
N PHE A 11 -55.97 -13.73 -21.84
CA PHE A 11 -55.72 -13.24 -23.20
C PHE A 11 -56.95 -13.22 -24.12
N TYR A 12 -56.98 -12.31 -25.11
CA TYR A 12 -57.73 -12.50 -26.37
C TYR A 12 -57.26 -11.56 -27.51
N LYS A 13 -57.16 -12.05 -28.74
CA LYS A 13 -56.98 -11.31 -30.03
C LYS A 13 -57.92 -11.94 -31.07
N PRO A 14 -58.71 -11.19 -31.86
CA PRO A 14 -58.55 -11.07 -33.34
C PRO A 14 -59.21 -9.77 -33.90
N PRO A 15 -59.59 -9.62 -35.20
CA PRO A 15 -58.80 -9.55 -36.45
C PRO A 15 -59.09 -8.27 -37.32
N GLU A 16 -58.50 -8.23 -38.53
CA GLU A 16 -58.47 -7.18 -39.59
C GLU A 16 -59.78 -6.89 -40.37
N THR A 17 -59.91 -5.69 -40.97
CA THR A 17 -60.53 -5.41 -42.31
C THR A 17 -60.00 -4.07 -42.92
N GLY A 18 -59.82 -3.99 -44.26
CA GLY A 18 -59.17 -2.92 -45.09
C GLY A 18 -60.04 -1.67 -45.46
N PRO A 19 -59.93 -0.98 -46.65
CA PRO A 19 -59.08 -1.15 -47.85
C PRO A 19 -58.36 0.13 -48.45
N TYR A 20 -57.61 -0.13 -49.54
CA TYR A 20 -56.70 0.58 -50.50
C TYR A 20 -56.89 2.03 -51.02
N ILE A 21 -55.76 2.69 -51.42
CA ILE A 21 -55.57 3.57 -52.62
C ILE A 21 -54.14 3.40 -53.20
N THR A 22 -54.01 3.44 -54.53
CA THR A 22 -52.90 3.01 -55.41
C THR A 22 -51.78 4.03 -55.70
N THR A 23 -50.64 3.49 -56.14
CA THR A 23 -49.36 4.11 -56.50
C THR A 23 -49.30 4.61 -57.95
N GLU A 24 -49.22 5.92 -58.20
CA GLU A 24 -48.63 6.41 -59.47
C GLU A 24 -48.04 7.85 -59.49
N ASN A 25 -48.16 8.67 -58.43
CA ASN A 25 -47.75 10.09 -58.52
C ASN A 25 -46.50 10.53 -57.72
N ILE A 26 -45.63 9.62 -57.26
CA ILE A 26 -44.48 10.00 -56.38
C ILE A 26 -43.11 10.05 -57.11
N LYS A 27 -43.03 9.73 -58.41
CA LYS A 27 -41.73 9.67 -59.12
C LYS A 27 -41.15 11.00 -59.63
N ALA A 28 -41.84 12.13 -59.47
CA ALA A 28 -41.38 13.42 -60.01
C ALA A 28 -40.63 14.33 -59.00
N LEU A 29 -40.47 13.94 -57.73
CA LEU A 29 -39.87 14.79 -56.68
C LEU A 29 -38.48 14.32 -56.18
N SER A 30 -37.91 13.25 -56.74
CA SER A 30 -36.69 12.63 -56.20
C SER A 30 -35.36 13.07 -56.83
N VAL A 31 -35.34 14.02 -57.78
CA VAL A 31 -34.13 14.30 -58.57
C VAL A 31 -33.39 15.60 -58.19
N LEU A 32 -33.90 16.46 -57.30
CA LEU A 32 -33.25 17.74 -57.01
C LEU A 32 -32.53 17.91 -55.65
N ASN A 33 -32.45 16.89 -54.77
CA ASN A 33 -31.93 17.06 -53.40
C ASN A 33 -30.74 16.17 -52.98
N SER A 34 -30.05 15.51 -53.91
CA SER A 34 -29.04 14.48 -53.57
C SER A 34 -27.61 15.01 -53.36
N HIS A 35 -27.26 16.24 -53.73
CA HIS A 35 -25.85 16.69 -53.71
C HIS A 35 -25.43 17.58 -52.52
N THR A 36 -26.36 18.16 -51.75
CA THR A 36 -26.04 19.03 -50.59
C THR A 36 -26.02 18.29 -49.25
N ASN A 37 -26.71 17.15 -49.13
CA ASN A 37 -26.85 16.44 -47.85
C ASN A 37 -25.66 15.55 -47.47
N PHE A 38 -24.86 15.09 -48.44
CA PHE A 38 -23.79 14.12 -48.15
C PHE A 38 -22.55 14.75 -47.48
N SER A 39 -22.27 16.03 -47.73
CA SER A 39 -21.14 16.75 -47.14
C SER A 39 -21.43 17.19 -45.69
N ILE A 40 -22.65 17.64 -45.40
CA ILE A 40 -23.10 18.07 -44.07
C ILE A 40 -23.23 16.87 -43.11
N PHE A 41 -23.64 15.70 -43.62
CA PHE A 41 -23.79 14.48 -42.80
C PHE A 41 -22.43 13.86 -42.42
N LYS A 42 -21.42 13.89 -43.31
CA LYS A 42 -20.06 13.44 -42.96
C LYS A 42 -19.35 14.38 -41.98
N ALA A 43 -19.50 15.70 -42.16
CA ALA A 43 -18.92 16.71 -41.27
C ALA A 43 -19.48 16.61 -39.83
N THR A 44 -20.78 16.36 -39.67
CA THR A 44 -21.42 16.19 -38.35
C THR A 44 -21.04 14.88 -37.67
N THR A 45 -20.78 13.81 -38.43
CA THR A 45 -20.35 12.52 -37.87
C THR A 45 -18.87 12.55 -37.45
N LEU A 46 -17.99 13.16 -38.26
CA LEU A 46 -16.58 13.39 -37.89
C LEU A 46 -16.43 14.32 -36.68
N PHE A 47 -17.27 15.36 -36.56
CA PHE A 47 -17.30 16.25 -35.40
C PHE A 47 -17.77 15.54 -34.12
N LYS A 48 -18.74 14.62 -34.21
CA LYS A 48 -19.19 13.80 -33.08
C LYS A 48 -18.10 12.86 -32.56
N TYR A 49 -17.33 12.23 -33.44
CA TYR A 49 -16.20 11.38 -33.02
C TYR A 49 -15.02 12.20 -32.47
N HIS A 50 -14.75 13.39 -33.00
CA HIS A 50 -13.75 14.31 -32.43
C HIS A 50 -14.18 14.82 -31.05
N PHE A 51 -15.46 15.13 -30.86
CA PHE A 51 -16.00 15.55 -29.57
C PHE A 51 -15.98 14.39 -28.56
N ALA A 52 -16.39 13.19 -28.96
CA ALA A 52 -16.31 12.00 -28.10
C ALA A 52 -14.86 11.63 -27.76
N PHE A 53 -13.93 11.76 -28.72
CA PHE A 53 -12.50 11.54 -28.49
C PHE A 53 -11.90 12.60 -27.56
N LEU A 54 -12.29 13.88 -27.68
CA LEU A 54 -11.87 14.95 -26.78
C LEU A 54 -12.43 14.77 -25.36
N VAL A 55 -13.69 14.33 -25.21
CA VAL A 55 -14.27 14.01 -23.91
C VAL A 55 -13.59 12.80 -23.28
N PHE A 56 -13.29 11.76 -24.07
CA PHE A 56 -12.54 10.59 -23.61
C PHE A 56 -11.10 10.95 -23.20
N LEU A 57 -10.41 11.80 -23.97
CA LEU A 57 -9.07 12.28 -23.67
C LEU A 57 -9.04 13.18 -22.42
N SER A 58 -10.07 14.02 -22.22
CA SER A 58 -10.24 14.85 -21.03
C SER A 58 -10.42 13.99 -19.76
N CYS A 59 -11.24 12.94 -19.81
CA CYS A 59 -11.44 12.02 -18.69
C CYS A 59 -10.19 11.20 -18.31
N ILE A 60 -9.25 10.98 -19.23
CA ILE A 60 -7.99 10.27 -18.94
C ILE A 60 -7.00 11.17 -18.19
N THR A 61 -7.08 12.50 -18.37
CA THR A 61 -6.16 13.44 -17.72
C THR A 61 -6.50 13.78 -16.26
N SER A 62 -7.69 13.41 -15.78
CA SER A 62 -8.07 13.52 -14.36
C SER A 62 -7.59 12.34 -13.52
N ALA A 63 -6.38 11.83 -13.79
CA ALA A 63 -5.69 10.98 -12.85
C ALA A 63 -5.35 11.83 -11.62
N PHE A 64 -6.09 11.62 -10.53
CA PHE A 64 -5.77 12.20 -9.24
C PHE A 64 -4.32 11.83 -8.90
N SER A 65 -3.43 12.82 -8.98
CA SER A 65 -2.07 12.67 -8.47
C SER A 65 -2.18 12.57 -6.96
N ALA A 66 -2.13 11.35 -6.44
CA ALA A 66 -1.91 11.10 -5.03
C ALA A 66 -0.48 11.56 -4.70
N SER A 67 -0.31 12.83 -4.40
CA SER A 67 0.96 13.36 -3.91
C SER A 67 1.08 13.01 -2.43
N ALA A 68 2.20 12.42 -2.02
CA ALA A 68 2.52 12.26 -0.62
C ALA A 68 2.74 13.66 -0.02
N ASN A 69 1.87 14.09 0.89
CA ASN A 69 1.91 15.44 1.47
C ASN A 69 3.18 15.69 2.32
N ILE A 70 3.87 14.64 2.74
CA ILE A 70 5.09 14.71 3.52
C ILE A 70 6.05 13.59 3.12
N LEU A 71 7.34 13.91 3.13
CA LEU A 71 8.43 12.95 3.01
C LEU A 71 9.15 12.87 4.35
N ILE A 72 9.37 11.65 4.83
CA ILE A 72 10.11 11.36 6.07
C ILE A 72 11.25 10.40 5.75
N SER A 73 12.48 10.76 6.13
CA SER A 73 13.66 9.92 5.88
C SER A 73 14.66 9.98 7.04
N PRO A 74 15.19 8.83 7.52
CA PRO A 74 14.86 7.47 7.09
C PRO A 74 13.51 6.98 7.65
N THR A 75 13.01 5.84 7.15
CA THR A 75 11.78 5.18 7.65
C THR A 75 11.98 4.33 8.91
N ARG A 76 13.24 4.09 9.29
CA ARG A 76 13.68 3.36 10.49
C ARG A 76 15.02 3.95 10.93
N VAL A 77 15.22 4.08 12.23
CA VAL A 77 16.51 4.50 12.81
C VAL A 77 17.01 3.38 13.70
N ALA A 78 18.26 2.98 13.50
CA ALA A 78 18.97 2.04 14.36
C ALA A 78 20.27 2.69 14.82
N PHE A 79 20.45 2.82 16.13
CA PHE A 79 21.69 3.27 16.73
C PHE A 79 22.63 2.07 16.89
N GLU A 80 23.60 1.97 15.99
CA GLU A 80 24.63 0.93 16.03
C GLU A 80 25.89 1.42 16.77
N ASP A 81 26.70 0.48 17.26
CA ASP A 81 28.04 0.70 17.81
C ASP A 81 28.17 1.90 18.77
N ARG A 82 28.95 2.91 18.39
CA ARG A 82 29.23 4.11 19.19
C ARG A 82 28.41 5.31 18.75
N GLN A 83 27.43 5.14 17.86
CA GLN A 83 26.57 6.25 17.42
C GLN A 83 25.83 6.86 18.61
N ARG A 84 25.81 8.20 18.64
CA ARG A 84 25.19 9.01 19.70
C ARG A 84 24.06 9.89 19.19
N ALA A 85 23.99 10.13 17.89
CA ALA A 85 22.94 10.93 17.32
C ALA A 85 22.63 10.50 15.88
N GLU A 86 21.36 10.61 15.52
CA GLU A 86 20.84 10.36 14.18
C GLU A 86 19.93 11.53 13.76
N ARG A 87 19.70 11.65 12.45
CA ARG A 87 18.90 12.73 11.86
C ARG A 87 17.69 12.16 11.15
N LEU A 88 16.52 12.64 11.54
CA LEU A 88 15.27 12.41 10.83
C LEU A 88 14.94 13.68 10.03
N ILE A 89 14.81 13.55 8.73
CA ILE A 89 14.49 14.64 7.80
C ILE A 89 13.00 14.55 7.47
N VAL A 90 12.30 15.65 7.65
CA VAL A 90 10.88 15.78 7.31
C VAL A 90 10.74 16.92 6.31
N VAL A 91 10.13 16.65 5.17
CA VAL A 91 9.89 17.63 4.10
C VAL A 91 8.40 17.69 3.83
N ASN A 92 7.84 18.90 3.85
CA ASN A 92 6.47 19.12 3.42
C ASN A 92 6.41 19.21 1.89
N ASN A 93 5.86 18.17 1.26
CA ASN A 93 5.71 18.10 -0.20
C ASN A 93 4.32 18.58 -0.66
N SER A 94 3.47 19.04 0.26
CA SER A 94 2.18 19.65 -0.05
C SER A 94 2.30 21.13 -0.40
N ASP A 95 1.20 21.70 -0.90
CA ASP A 95 0.99 23.11 -1.20
C ASP A 95 0.47 23.93 0.00
N LYS A 96 0.25 23.28 1.15
CA LYS A 96 -0.25 23.90 2.40
C LYS A 96 0.80 23.86 3.49
N VAL A 97 0.60 24.66 4.53
CA VAL A 97 1.39 24.51 5.76
C VAL A 97 1.00 23.19 6.43
N GLN A 98 1.98 22.48 6.98
CA GLN A 98 1.75 21.28 7.78
C GLN A 98 2.44 21.42 9.13
N SER A 99 1.73 21.07 10.20
CA SER A 99 2.25 21.10 11.56
C SER A 99 2.22 19.69 12.16
N TYR A 100 3.30 19.30 12.85
CA TYR A 100 3.39 17.98 13.47
C TYR A 100 3.91 18.08 14.90
N ARG A 101 3.33 17.26 15.78
CA ARG A 101 3.86 16.97 17.11
C ARG A 101 4.53 15.60 17.11
N LEU A 102 5.70 15.53 17.70
CA LEU A 102 6.46 14.31 17.86
C LEU A 102 6.31 13.78 19.28
N SER A 103 6.01 12.49 19.41
CA SER A 103 5.85 11.81 20.70
C SER A 103 6.38 10.38 20.64
N TRP A 104 6.73 9.82 21.79
CA TRP A 104 7.08 8.41 21.91
C TRP A 104 5.84 7.54 22.08
N GLN A 105 5.88 6.33 21.52
CA GLN A 105 4.88 5.29 21.73
C GLN A 105 5.57 3.94 21.91
N GLU A 106 5.15 3.19 22.92
CA GLU A 106 5.61 1.82 23.14
C GLU A 106 4.67 0.85 22.43
N ARG A 107 5.24 -0.08 21.65
CA ARG A 107 4.49 -1.04 20.85
C ARG A 107 5.26 -2.35 20.78
N ALA A 108 4.53 -3.46 20.87
CA ALA A 108 5.07 -4.79 20.63
C ALA A 108 4.64 -5.27 19.24
N ALA A 109 5.54 -5.93 18.53
CA ALA A 109 5.20 -6.57 17.26
C ALA A 109 4.30 -7.79 17.47
N LEU A 110 3.53 -8.14 16.44
CA LEU A 110 2.75 -9.37 16.37
C LEU A 110 3.40 -10.35 15.37
N PRO A 111 3.31 -11.67 15.60
CA PRO A 111 3.87 -12.68 14.70
C PRO A 111 3.41 -12.56 13.25
N GLU A 112 2.13 -12.23 13.04
CA GLU A 112 1.47 -12.04 11.75
C GLU A 112 1.74 -10.68 11.08
N GLY A 113 2.55 -9.84 11.73
CA GLY A 113 2.80 -8.46 11.33
C GLY A 113 1.90 -7.46 12.05
N GLY A 114 2.27 -6.19 11.93
CA GLY A 114 1.61 -5.11 12.68
C GLY A 114 2.06 -5.03 14.14
N TYR A 115 1.31 -4.25 14.92
CA TYR A 115 1.71 -3.82 16.26
C TYR A 115 0.52 -3.74 17.21
N LYS A 116 0.75 -4.12 18.47
CA LYS A 116 -0.11 -3.74 19.60
C LYS A 116 0.54 -2.61 20.39
N ASN A 117 -0.27 -1.63 20.80
CA ASN A 117 0.21 -0.58 21.70
C ASN A 117 0.42 -1.15 23.11
N LEU A 118 1.46 -0.69 23.78
CA LEU A 118 1.73 -1.03 25.18
C LEU A 118 1.41 0.18 26.07
N GLU A 119 0.94 -0.09 27.28
CA GLU A 119 0.72 0.94 28.29
C GLU A 119 2.01 1.21 29.04
N GLY A 120 2.51 2.44 28.93
CA GLY A 120 3.75 2.86 29.60
C GLY A 120 5.01 2.19 29.06
N THR A 121 6.13 2.52 29.72
CA THR A 121 7.46 1.99 29.39
C THR A 121 7.71 0.65 30.05
N HIS A 122 8.46 -0.23 29.39
CA HIS A 122 8.93 -1.50 29.92
C HIS A 122 10.47 -1.59 29.84
N ASP A 123 11.02 -2.73 30.25
CA ASP A 123 12.46 -3.00 30.35
C ASP A 123 13.25 -2.81 29.05
N LYS A 124 12.63 -3.06 27.89
CA LYS A 124 13.20 -2.87 26.55
C LYS A 124 12.73 -1.59 25.84
N SER A 125 12.03 -0.69 26.53
CA SER A 125 11.66 0.62 25.98
C SER A 125 12.88 1.52 25.80
N LEU A 126 12.95 2.20 24.66
CA LEU A 126 14.04 3.11 24.30
C LEU A 126 13.73 4.59 24.58
N SER A 127 12.46 4.96 24.69
CA SER A 127 11.99 6.36 24.75
C SER A 127 12.68 7.23 25.81
N ALA A 128 12.93 6.69 27.00
CA ALA A 128 13.62 7.40 28.09
C ALA A 128 15.12 7.66 27.81
N MET A 129 15.72 6.92 26.88
CA MET A 129 17.15 7.02 26.55
C MET A 129 17.43 7.93 25.36
N VAL A 130 16.41 8.31 24.59
CA VAL A 130 16.56 9.10 23.36
C VAL A 130 15.88 10.46 23.50
N ARG A 131 16.68 11.52 23.36
CA ARG A 131 16.17 12.89 23.29
C ARG A 131 15.91 13.25 21.83
N MET A 132 14.67 13.61 21.51
CA MET A 132 14.31 14.21 20.23
C MET A 132 14.33 15.75 20.33
N SER A 133 14.72 16.43 19.25
CA SER A 133 14.59 17.88 19.15
C SER A 133 14.52 18.35 17.70
N PRO A 134 13.59 19.23 17.34
CA PRO A 134 12.46 19.72 18.15
C PRO A 134 11.37 18.63 18.33
N SER A 135 10.46 18.82 19.30
CA SER A 135 9.29 17.94 19.53
C SER A 135 8.03 18.43 18.81
N GLN A 136 8.05 19.61 18.21
CA GLN A 136 6.97 20.13 17.37
C GLN A 136 7.58 20.91 16.21
N ILE A 137 7.01 20.74 15.02
CA ILE A 137 7.48 21.38 13.79
C ILE A 137 6.31 22.00 13.05
N ARG A 138 6.57 23.09 12.34
CA ARG A 138 5.65 23.73 11.42
C ARG A 138 6.38 23.99 10.12
N LEU A 139 5.87 23.45 9.03
CA LEU A 139 6.54 23.40 7.74
C LEU A 139 5.69 24.13 6.69
N ALA A 140 6.23 25.18 6.09
CA ALA A 140 5.69 25.76 4.86
C ALA A 140 5.81 24.77 3.68
N PRO A 141 5.09 25.00 2.56
CA PRO A 141 5.26 24.22 1.34
C PRO A 141 6.73 24.12 0.90
N GLY A 142 7.20 22.91 0.63
CA GLY A 142 8.59 22.61 0.27
C GLY A 142 9.60 22.73 1.42
N GLN A 143 9.17 23.15 2.63
CA GLN A 143 10.08 23.33 3.75
C GLN A 143 10.57 22.00 4.30
N LYS A 144 11.88 21.94 4.52
CA LYS A 144 12.57 20.84 5.18
C LYS A 144 12.88 21.19 6.64
N GLN A 145 12.67 20.22 7.53
CA GLN A 145 13.10 20.26 8.92
C GLN A 145 13.91 19.02 9.26
N ILE A 146 14.94 19.21 10.10
CA ILE A 146 15.73 18.12 10.64
C ILE A 146 15.36 17.97 12.12
N ILE A 147 14.95 16.78 12.52
CA ILE A 147 14.80 16.36 13.91
C ILE A 147 16.03 15.56 14.29
N LYS A 148 16.72 16.01 15.33
CA LYS A 148 17.87 15.32 15.90
C LYS A 148 17.39 14.32 16.96
N LEU A 149 17.80 13.07 16.82
CA LEU A 149 17.60 12.01 17.82
C LEU A 149 18.95 11.76 18.49
N SER A 150 19.07 12.01 19.79
CA SER A 150 20.32 11.83 20.54
C SER A 150 20.14 10.77 21.62
N VAL A 151 20.91 9.69 21.54
CA VAL A 151 20.83 8.57 22.49
C VAL A 151 21.83 8.73 23.63
N ARG A 152 21.38 8.51 24.86
CA ARG A 152 22.20 8.47 26.07
C ARG A 152 22.32 7.02 26.53
N ARG A 153 23.49 6.41 26.31
CA ARG A 153 23.82 5.08 26.84
C ARG A 153 24.38 5.22 28.25
N THR A 154 23.76 4.59 29.24
CA THR A 154 24.32 4.46 30.58
C THR A 154 25.40 3.37 30.57
N LYS A 155 26.40 3.45 31.46
CA LYS A 155 27.50 2.45 31.51
C LYS A 155 27.05 1.04 31.92
N ALA A 156 25.86 0.93 32.50
CA ALA A 156 25.28 -0.33 33.00
C ALA A 156 24.11 -0.83 32.15
N LEU A 157 24.05 -0.42 30.87
CA LEU A 157 22.99 -0.89 29.99
C LEU A 157 23.24 -2.37 29.64
N ALA A 158 22.27 -3.24 29.91
CA ALA A 158 22.39 -4.66 29.63
C ALA A 158 22.49 -4.93 28.12
N PRO A 159 23.18 -6.00 27.71
CA PRO A 159 23.16 -6.46 26.33
C PRO A 159 21.73 -6.70 25.81
N GLY A 160 21.50 -6.41 24.53
CA GLY A 160 20.23 -6.65 23.86
C GLY A 160 19.73 -5.48 23.01
N GLU A 161 18.51 -5.65 22.51
CA GLU A 161 17.82 -4.67 21.67
C GLU A 161 16.75 -3.91 22.47
N TYR A 162 16.78 -2.58 22.36
CA TYR A 162 15.81 -1.67 22.94
C TYR A 162 15.07 -0.95 21.81
N ARG A 163 13.75 -0.83 21.93
CA ARG A 163 12.91 -0.31 20.85
C ARG A 163 11.74 0.52 21.38
N SER A 164 11.52 1.65 20.73
CA SER A 164 10.31 2.46 20.87
C SER A 164 9.93 3.03 19.50
N HIS A 165 8.73 3.58 19.39
CA HIS A 165 8.25 4.18 18.15
C HIS A 165 8.14 5.69 18.29
N LEU A 166 8.67 6.41 17.32
CA LEU A 166 8.50 7.85 17.20
C LEU A 166 7.26 8.12 16.35
N LEU A 167 6.25 8.72 16.98
CA LEU A 167 5.00 9.13 16.35
C LEU A 167 5.08 10.60 15.94
N LEU A 168 4.85 10.89 14.66
CA LEU A 168 4.59 12.23 14.13
C LEU A 168 3.08 12.36 13.93
N SER A 169 2.43 13.09 14.84
CA SER A 169 1.00 13.35 14.78
C SER A 169 0.73 14.68 14.07
N ALA A 170 -0.10 14.67 13.04
CA ALA A 170 -0.54 15.89 12.38
C ALA A 170 -1.33 16.76 13.37
N LEU A 171 -1.07 18.07 13.34
CA LEU A 171 -1.83 19.06 14.11
C LEU A 171 -2.80 19.78 13.16
N PRO A 172 -4.06 20.00 13.56
CA PRO A 172 -5.02 20.76 12.77
C PRO A 172 -4.48 22.16 12.46
N ASP A 173 -4.77 22.67 11.25
CA ASP A 173 -4.46 24.05 10.90
C ASP A 173 -5.36 25.02 11.69
N GLU A 174 -4.77 26.06 12.29
CA GLU A 174 -5.50 27.01 13.16
C GLU A 174 -6.48 27.93 12.39
N LYS A 175 -6.47 27.90 11.05
CA LYS A 175 -7.46 28.62 10.25
C LYS A 175 -8.75 27.84 10.27
N GLY A 176 -9.58 28.19 11.26
CA GLY A 176 -10.85 27.55 11.56
C GLY A 176 -11.66 27.22 10.32
N THR A 177 -12.22 26.01 10.32
CA THR A 177 -13.18 25.51 9.34
C THR A 177 -14.31 26.52 9.19
N THR A 178 -14.27 27.37 8.15
CA THR A 178 -15.47 28.05 7.70
C THR A 178 -16.45 26.95 7.35
N ALA A 179 -17.54 26.86 8.13
CA ALA A 179 -18.57 25.85 7.96
C ALA A 179 -19.25 26.03 6.59
N ALA A 180 -18.64 25.46 5.56
CA ALA A 180 -19.28 25.30 4.26
C ALA A 180 -20.45 24.33 4.46
N LYS A 181 -21.64 24.70 3.97
CA LYS A 181 -22.79 23.79 3.95
C LYS A 181 -22.46 22.62 3.03
N GLY A 182 -22.12 21.47 3.60
CA GLY A 182 -21.74 20.24 2.88
C GLY A 182 -21.00 19.26 3.79
N ILE A 183 -20.71 18.06 3.27
CA ILE A 183 -19.83 17.10 3.95
C ILE A 183 -18.39 17.54 3.68
N ASN A 184 -17.65 17.89 4.73
CA ASN A 184 -16.22 18.17 4.68
C ASN A 184 -15.48 17.04 5.41
N ILE A 185 -14.57 16.36 4.71
CA ILE A 185 -13.76 15.28 5.27
C ILE A 185 -12.34 15.82 5.43
N ASP A 186 -11.91 16.03 6.67
CA ASP A 186 -10.52 16.35 7.00
C ASP A 186 -9.78 15.06 7.37
N ILE A 187 -8.77 14.69 6.58
CA ILE A 187 -7.97 13.49 6.79
C ILE A 187 -6.62 13.89 7.36
N GLN A 188 -6.36 13.48 8.60
CA GLN A 188 -5.08 13.68 9.28
C GLN A 188 -4.29 12.38 9.31
N VAL A 189 -3.07 12.41 8.79
CA VAL A 189 -2.20 11.23 8.69
C VAL A 189 -1.08 11.33 9.71
N ASN A 190 -0.99 10.30 10.56
CA ASN A 190 0.08 10.15 11.54
C ASN A 190 1.12 9.15 11.04
N TYR A 191 2.39 9.39 11.34
CA TYR A 191 3.50 8.51 10.94
C TYR A 191 4.18 7.93 12.16
N SER A 192 4.45 6.62 12.16
CA SER A 192 5.11 5.92 13.27
C SER A 192 6.37 5.24 12.76
N LEU A 193 7.52 5.57 13.34
CA LEU A 193 8.82 5.05 12.93
C LEU A 193 9.49 4.28 14.07
N PRO A 194 9.98 3.05 13.84
CA PRO A 194 10.73 2.33 14.85
C PRO A 194 12.11 2.96 15.04
N ILE A 195 12.44 3.26 16.29
CA ILE A 195 13.76 3.69 16.73
C ILE A 195 14.33 2.56 17.59
N ILE A 196 15.51 2.07 17.20
CA ILE A 196 16.15 0.90 17.79
C ILE A 196 17.52 1.29 18.31
N LEU A 197 17.89 0.73 19.46
CA LEU A 197 19.24 0.78 20.01
C LEU A 197 19.68 -0.65 20.27
N ARG A 198 20.87 -1.00 19.77
CA ARG A 198 21.49 -2.29 20.06
C ARG A 198 22.73 -2.11 20.90
N VAL A 199 22.88 -3.02 21.86
CA VAL A 199 24.03 -3.13 22.74
C VAL A 199 24.57 -4.54 22.57
N GLU A 200 25.84 -4.64 22.17
CA GLU A 200 26.52 -5.93 21.93
C GLU A 200 25.73 -6.81 20.95
N ARG A 201 25.43 -6.24 19.77
CA ARG A 201 24.61 -6.89 18.74
C ARG A 201 25.23 -8.21 18.27
N GLU A 202 24.39 -9.23 18.25
CA GLU A 202 24.64 -10.50 17.57
C GLU A 202 23.71 -10.65 16.35
N THR A 203 24.10 -11.48 15.39
CA THR A 203 23.24 -11.84 14.26
C THR A 203 22.27 -12.94 14.70
N PRO A 204 20.94 -12.73 14.62
CA PRO A 204 19.97 -13.77 14.95
C PRO A 204 19.95 -14.86 13.89
N VAL A 205 19.65 -16.09 14.30
CA VAL A 205 19.40 -17.20 13.38
C VAL A 205 17.92 -17.20 13.01
N VAL A 206 17.60 -17.26 11.72
CA VAL A 206 16.21 -17.40 11.25
C VAL A 206 16.12 -18.61 10.34
N SER A 207 15.13 -19.47 10.57
CA SER A 207 14.87 -20.63 9.72
C SER A 207 13.45 -20.61 9.20
N LEU A 208 13.26 -21.18 8.01
CA LEU A 208 11.95 -21.51 7.48
C LEU A 208 11.37 -22.69 8.27
N THR A 209 10.15 -22.55 8.78
CA THR A 209 9.47 -23.61 9.54
C THR A 209 8.20 -24.12 8.87
N GLY A 210 7.66 -23.36 7.91
CA GLY A 210 6.48 -23.78 7.16
C GLY A 210 6.18 -22.89 5.97
N LEU A 211 5.44 -23.44 5.02
CA LEU A 211 4.96 -22.75 3.85
C LEU A 211 3.55 -23.25 3.51
N ASP A 212 2.61 -22.32 3.37
CA ASP A 212 1.25 -22.60 2.89
C ASP A 212 0.89 -21.68 1.72
N LEU A 213 0.13 -22.20 0.76
CA LEU A 213 -0.30 -21.45 -0.43
C LEU A 213 -1.80 -21.16 -0.32
N LYS A 214 -2.15 -19.89 -0.14
CA LYS A 214 -3.52 -19.41 -0.18
C LYS A 214 -3.85 -18.91 -1.57
N ARG A 215 -4.79 -19.57 -2.23
CA ARG A 215 -5.31 -19.16 -3.54
C ARG A 215 -6.44 -18.15 -3.36
N ALA A 216 -6.43 -17.08 -4.16
CA ALA A 216 -7.50 -16.11 -4.23
C ALA A 216 -7.80 -15.77 -5.70
N GLU A 217 -8.94 -15.12 -5.95
CA GLU A 217 -9.37 -14.76 -7.31
C GLU A 217 -8.39 -13.82 -8.01
N GLU A 218 -7.84 -12.86 -7.26
CA GLU A 218 -6.90 -11.86 -7.77
C GLU A 218 -5.47 -12.42 -7.84
N SER A 219 -4.87 -12.71 -6.69
CA SER A 219 -3.50 -13.21 -6.59
C SER A 219 -3.34 -14.28 -5.51
N ASP A 220 -2.51 -15.27 -5.79
CA ASP A 220 -2.05 -16.23 -4.79
C ASP A 220 -1.20 -15.52 -3.72
N THR A 221 -1.20 -16.08 -2.50
CA THR A 221 -0.40 -15.61 -1.36
C THR A 221 0.32 -16.77 -0.70
N LEU A 222 1.64 -16.65 -0.57
CA LEU A 222 2.47 -17.56 0.23
C LEU A 222 2.43 -17.13 1.70
N GLN A 223 2.04 -18.02 2.59
CA GLN A 223 2.16 -17.85 4.03
C GLN A 223 3.46 -18.51 4.48
N ILE A 224 4.48 -17.69 4.73
CA ILE A 224 5.84 -18.13 5.06
C ILE A 224 5.99 -18.08 6.59
N SER A 225 6.08 -19.24 7.23
CA SER A 225 6.32 -19.36 8.67
C SER A 225 7.81 -19.46 8.95
N MET A 226 8.30 -18.64 9.88
CA MET A 226 9.71 -18.56 10.24
C MET A 226 9.88 -18.62 11.76
N ALA A 227 10.97 -19.23 12.22
CA ALA A 227 11.42 -19.16 13.61
C ALA A 227 12.69 -18.29 13.69
N LYS A 228 12.79 -17.46 14.74
CA LYS A 228 13.97 -16.64 15.06
C LYS A 228 14.54 -17.06 16.40
N GLN A 229 15.83 -17.37 16.42
CA GLN A 229 16.61 -17.56 17.64
C GLN A 229 17.58 -16.39 17.84
N GLY A 230 17.70 -15.94 19.09
CA GLY A 230 18.56 -14.82 19.48
C GLY A 230 17.79 -13.56 19.91
N GLN A 231 18.49 -12.69 20.62
CA GLN A 231 17.93 -11.53 21.33
C GLN A 231 17.77 -10.27 20.47
N PHE A 232 18.15 -10.33 19.19
CA PHE A 232 18.16 -9.19 18.27
C PHE A 232 17.17 -9.40 17.13
N SER A 233 16.67 -8.31 16.56
CA SER A 233 15.79 -8.37 15.40
C SER A 233 16.56 -8.77 14.15
N SER A 234 15.97 -9.61 13.29
CA SER A 234 16.43 -9.74 11.90
C SER A 234 15.90 -8.55 11.08
N PHE A 235 16.63 -8.16 10.03
CA PHE A 235 16.19 -7.11 9.12
C PHE A 235 16.70 -7.36 7.70
N GLY A 236 15.80 -7.43 6.71
CA GLY A 236 16.20 -7.82 5.37
C GLY A 236 15.09 -7.84 4.33
N ARG A 237 15.37 -8.55 3.24
CA ARG A 237 14.49 -8.79 2.11
C ARG A 237 14.14 -10.26 2.00
N VAL A 238 12.86 -10.58 1.89
CA VAL A 238 12.37 -11.92 1.59
C VAL A 238 11.98 -11.99 0.12
N GLU A 239 12.55 -12.94 -0.62
CA GLU A 239 12.28 -13.15 -2.04
C GLU A 239 11.79 -14.59 -2.29
N ALA A 240 10.83 -14.72 -3.19
CA ALA A 240 10.35 -16.01 -3.69
C ALA A 240 10.65 -16.11 -5.18
N PHE A 241 11.27 -17.22 -5.57
CA PHE A 241 11.59 -17.53 -6.96
C PHE A 241 11.00 -18.88 -7.35
N PHE A 242 10.45 -18.99 -8.55
CA PHE A 242 9.90 -20.23 -9.07
C PHE A 242 10.61 -20.66 -10.35
N THR A 243 10.91 -21.95 -10.44
CA THR A 243 11.46 -22.60 -11.64
C THR A 243 10.53 -23.74 -12.02
N ALA A 244 9.76 -23.57 -13.10
CA ALA A 244 8.85 -24.61 -13.56
C ALA A 244 9.60 -25.84 -14.07
N ASN A 245 9.03 -27.04 -13.91
CA ASN A 245 9.64 -28.26 -14.42
C ASN A 245 9.87 -28.19 -15.94
N GLY A 246 11.07 -28.58 -16.39
CA GLY A 246 11.48 -28.51 -17.79
C GLY A 246 11.89 -27.12 -18.27
N LYS A 247 11.82 -26.08 -17.42
CA LYS A 247 12.40 -24.75 -17.71
C LYS A 247 13.65 -24.53 -16.87
N ALA A 248 14.67 -23.93 -17.47
CA ALA A 248 15.90 -23.55 -16.77
C ALA A 248 15.80 -22.18 -16.09
N GLU A 249 14.83 -21.35 -16.49
CA GLU A 249 14.75 -19.96 -16.04
C GLU A 249 14.10 -19.85 -14.66
N LYS A 250 14.84 -19.24 -13.72
CA LYS A 250 14.38 -18.90 -12.37
C LYS A 250 13.66 -17.55 -12.41
N GLN A 251 12.36 -17.54 -12.16
CA GLN A 251 11.54 -16.33 -12.19
C GLN A 251 11.30 -15.81 -10.77
N ARG A 252 11.48 -14.51 -10.52
CA ARG A 252 11.10 -13.91 -9.23
C ARG A 252 9.60 -13.68 -9.21
N ILE A 253 8.90 -14.37 -8.31
CA ILE A 253 7.45 -14.36 -8.21
C ILE A 253 6.93 -13.60 -6.98
N GLY A 254 7.80 -13.22 -6.05
CA GLY A 254 7.43 -12.47 -4.85
C GLY A 254 8.62 -11.77 -4.22
N ILE A 255 8.39 -10.61 -3.63
CA ILE A 255 9.42 -9.82 -2.94
C ILE A 255 8.78 -8.98 -1.84
N ILE A 256 9.38 -8.99 -0.65
CA ILE A 256 9.08 -8.11 0.46
C ILE A 256 10.39 -7.46 0.93
N GLU A 257 10.44 -6.14 0.84
CA GLU A 257 11.58 -5.31 1.25
C GLU A 257 11.44 -4.86 2.70
N ASN A 258 12.57 -4.65 3.39
CA ASN A 258 12.61 -4.13 4.77
C ASN A 258 11.79 -4.95 5.79
N TYR A 259 11.68 -6.27 5.58
CA TYR A 259 11.05 -7.18 6.52
C TYR A 259 11.88 -7.33 7.79
N SER A 260 11.21 -7.47 8.94
CA SER A 260 11.86 -7.62 10.24
C SER A 260 11.14 -8.67 11.07
N ILE A 261 11.89 -9.53 11.75
CA ILE A 261 11.36 -10.33 12.86
C ILE A 261 11.94 -9.74 14.14
N HIS A 262 11.08 -9.11 14.94
CA HIS A 262 11.51 -8.30 16.08
C HIS A 262 12.06 -9.12 17.24
N SER A 263 12.93 -8.51 18.06
CA SER A 263 13.63 -9.18 19.17
C SER A 263 12.71 -9.99 20.08
N GLU A 264 11.53 -9.46 20.38
CA GLU A 264 10.52 -10.10 21.25
C GLU A 264 9.76 -11.26 20.61
N LEU A 265 9.95 -11.52 19.32
CA LEU A 265 9.31 -12.60 18.58
C LEU A 265 10.26 -13.78 18.41
N GLU A 266 9.78 -14.98 18.72
CA GLU A 266 10.45 -16.24 18.41
C GLU A 266 9.92 -16.85 17.11
N ASN A 267 8.71 -16.47 16.69
CA ASN A 267 8.06 -16.96 15.48
C ASN A 267 7.39 -15.81 14.73
N ALA A 268 7.36 -15.90 13.41
CA ALA A 268 6.67 -14.94 12.55
C ALA A 268 6.01 -15.64 11.36
N VAL A 269 4.91 -15.06 10.88
CA VAL A 269 4.18 -15.50 9.70
C VAL A 269 4.13 -14.32 8.72
N LEU A 270 4.75 -14.49 7.56
CA LEU A 270 4.78 -13.49 6.51
C LEU A 270 3.81 -13.86 5.39
N PRO A 271 2.71 -13.12 5.20
CA PRO A 271 1.91 -13.20 3.99
C PRO A 271 2.63 -12.48 2.83
N MET A 272 3.06 -13.22 1.82
CA MET A 272 3.65 -12.70 0.58
C MET A 272 2.69 -12.94 -0.59
N THR A 273 2.02 -11.88 -1.01
CA THR A 273 1.26 -11.90 -2.26
C THR A 273 2.23 -11.98 -3.44
N LEU A 274 1.92 -12.85 -4.40
CA LEU A 274 2.73 -12.98 -5.61
C LEU A 274 2.66 -11.71 -6.46
N LEU A 275 3.69 -11.49 -7.27
CA LEU A 275 3.72 -10.39 -8.24
C LEU A 275 2.67 -10.59 -9.33
N ASP A 276 2.18 -9.49 -9.88
CA ASP A 276 1.16 -9.51 -10.94
C ASP A 276 1.57 -10.40 -12.11
N GLY A 277 0.61 -11.20 -12.59
CA GLY A 277 0.82 -12.14 -13.69
C GLY A 277 1.45 -13.47 -13.27
N TYR A 278 1.85 -13.65 -12.01
CA TYR A 278 2.30 -14.93 -11.49
C TYR A 278 1.19 -15.67 -10.74
N ARG A 279 1.05 -16.95 -11.05
CA ARG A 279 0.27 -17.92 -10.29
C ARG A 279 1.10 -19.17 -10.13
N LEU A 280 1.04 -19.78 -8.95
CA LEU A 280 1.73 -21.06 -8.73
C LEU A 280 0.87 -22.17 -9.32
N SER A 281 1.07 -22.43 -10.62
CA SER A 281 0.43 -23.52 -11.35
C SER A 281 1.46 -24.50 -11.91
N GLY A 282 1.19 -25.79 -11.71
CA GLY A 282 2.06 -26.87 -12.15
C GLY A 282 3.20 -27.19 -11.19
N SER A 283 3.96 -28.22 -11.54
CA SER A 283 5.08 -28.71 -10.73
C SER A 283 6.38 -27.97 -11.06
N GLY A 284 7.21 -27.78 -10.04
CA GLY A 284 8.46 -27.03 -10.15
C GLY A 284 9.14 -26.84 -8.81
N LYS A 285 10.12 -25.95 -8.78
CA LYS A 285 10.93 -25.65 -7.59
C LYS A 285 10.71 -24.21 -7.15
N LEU A 286 10.28 -24.04 -5.91
CA LEU A 286 10.19 -22.75 -5.25
C LEU A 286 11.44 -22.52 -4.39
N THR A 287 12.20 -21.47 -4.65
CA THR A 287 13.28 -21.01 -3.77
C THR A 287 12.79 -19.83 -2.95
N LEU A 288 12.83 -19.96 -1.62
CA LEU A 288 12.60 -18.86 -0.68
C LEU A 288 13.94 -18.40 -0.11
N LYS A 289 14.18 -17.09 -0.14
CA LYS A 289 15.43 -16.50 0.36
C LYS A 289 15.13 -15.34 1.29
N TYR A 290 15.68 -15.34 2.49
CA TYR A 290 15.70 -14.19 3.38
C TYR A 290 17.13 -13.67 3.51
N SER A 291 17.41 -12.55 2.85
CA SER A 291 18.73 -11.90 2.83
C SER A 291 18.72 -10.64 3.69
N GLY A 292 19.79 -10.37 4.43
CA GLY A 292 19.88 -9.20 5.28
C GLY A 292 20.04 -7.90 4.50
N GLN A 293 19.61 -6.80 5.10
CA GLN A 293 19.73 -5.45 4.56
C GLN A 293 20.32 -4.50 5.59
N LYS A 294 20.82 -3.34 5.13
CA LYS A 294 21.46 -2.31 5.97
C LYS A 294 22.56 -2.90 6.88
N GLU A 295 22.32 -2.98 8.19
CA GLU A 295 23.28 -3.53 9.15
C GLU A 295 23.55 -5.04 8.98
N TYR A 296 22.75 -5.74 8.16
CA TYR A 296 22.88 -7.16 7.85
C TYR A 296 23.17 -7.43 6.36
N GLN A 297 23.73 -6.47 5.60
CA GLN A 297 23.93 -6.62 4.14
C GLN A 297 24.73 -7.86 3.70
N GLU A 298 25.58 -8.40 4.57
CA GLU A 298 26.43 -9.57 4.29
C GLU A 298 25.78 -10.88 4.76
N GLU A 299 24.62 -10.82 5.41
CA GLU A 299 23.97 -11.99 5.99
C GLU A 299 22.94 -12.60 5.04
N VAL A 300 22.91 -13.93 4.97
CA VAL A 300 21.79 -14.68 4.43
C VAL A 300 21.21 -15.47 5.59
N PHE A 301 20.01 -15.08 6.02
CA PHE A 301 19.36 -15.73 7.15
C PHE A 301 18.94 -17.16 6.81
N PHE A 302 18.32 -17.36 5.64
CA PHE A 302 18.12 -18.68 5.04
C PHE A 302 17.94 -18.58 3.52
N GLU A 303 18.21 -19.69 2.82
CA GLU A 303 17.83 -19.92 1.43
C GLU A 303 17.43 -21.39 1.29
N GLU A 304 16.15 -21.63 1.03
CA GLU A 304 15.55 -22.97 1.00
C GLU A 304 14.87 -23.22 -0.34
N GLN A 305 14.99 -24.44 -0.86
CA GLN A 305 14.34 -24.88 -2.08
C GLN A 305 13.31 -25.97 -1.78
N ILE A 306 12.09 -25.77 -2.24
CA ILE A 306 10.93 -26.59 -1.95
C ILE A 306 10.34 -27.06 -3.27
N ASP A 307 10.13 -28.38 -3.39
CA ASP A 307 9.44 -28.94 -4.56
C ASP A 307 7.93 -28.67 -4.44
N ILE A 308 7.36 -28.07 -5.49
CA ILE A 308 5.93 -27.85 -5.66
C ILE A 308 5.44 -28.90 -6.65
N ASN A 309 4.41 -29.66 -6.27
CA ASN A 309 3.79 -30.71 -7.09
C ASN A 309 2.43 -30.28 -7.62
#